data_AF-A0AAV8S6Q2-F1
#
_entry.id   AF-A0AAV8S6Q2-F1
#
_cell.length_a   1.000
_cell.length_b   1.000
_cell.length_c   1.000
_cell.angle_alpha   90.00
_cell.angle_beta   90.00
_cell.angle_gamma   90.00
#
_symmetry.space_group_name_H-M   'P 1'
#
loop_
_entity.id
_entity.type
_entity.pdbx_description
1 polymer ?
#
loop_
_entity_poly.entity_id
_entity_poly.type
_entity_poly.pdbx_seq_one_letter_code
_entity_poly.pdbx_strand_id
1 'polypeptide(L)'
;MAPYEALYRRRCKTPICWDEEGERKLVGPELIQTTVEKVNLVKQRLKATQDRMKSYIDAHRKEMEFEVGDKVFLKASPWKGVMRRYRSDPSRIIRTSDVQLRDDLSYEELPVEILDTKKKVLRNKTVQLVKVLWRNHSVEEATWEPLEAMKEKYPHLFDDSGNNVED
;
A
#
# COMPACT_ATOMS: atom_id res chain seq x y z
N MET A 1 19.82 -24.26 -6.11
CA MET A 1 19.40 -24.81 -4.80
C MET A 1 18.31 -23.89 -4.25
N ALA A 2 17.15 -24.41 -3.86
CA ALA A 2 16.07 -23.56 -3.36
C ALA A 2 16.46 -22.96 -1.99
N PRO A 3 16.11 -21.69 -1.69
CA PRO A 3 16.53 -21.01 -0.45
C PRO A 3 16.20 -21.77 0.85
N TYR A 4 15.06 -22.46 0.89
CA TYR A 4 14.62 -23.23 2.05
C TYR A 4 15.49 -24.47 2.30
N GLU A 5 15.94 -25.17 1.26
CA GLU A 5 16.78 -26.37 1.40
C GLU A 5 18.16 -26.04 1.96
N ALA A 6 18.68 -24.86 1.62
CA ALA A 6 19.94 -24.35 2.16
C ALA A 6 19.85 -24.02 3.65
N LEU A 7 18.72 -23.45 4.10
CA LEU A 7 18.50 -23.04 5.49
C LEU A 7 18.21 -24.21 6.43
N TYR A 8 17.36 -25.14 5.98
CA TYR A 8 16.81 -26.18 6.87
C TYR A 8 17.34 -27.58 6.60
N ARG A 9 18.17 -27.76 5.55
CA ARG A 9 18.70 -29.06 5.10
C ARG A 9 17.61 -30.13 4.94
N ARG A 10 16.38 -29.71 4.70
CA ARG A 10 15.21 -30.54 4.41
C ARG A 10 14.56 -30.02 3.13
N ARG A 11 13.94 -30.91 2.35
CA ARG A 11 13.19 -30.52 1.15
C ARG A 11 11.93 -29.75 1.54
N CYS A 12 11.61 -28.72 0.76
CA CYS A 12 10.41 -27.90 0.97
C CYS A 12 9.15 -28.78 0.85
N LYS A 13 8.28 -28.78 1.87
CA LYS A 13 6.94 -29.36 1.78
C LYS A 13 5.91 -28.26 1.50
N THR A 14 6.04 -27.59 0.36
CA THR A 14 5.01 -26.63 -0.12
C THR A 14 3.91 -27.37 -0.89
N PRO A 15 2.64 -26.94 -0.85
CA PRO A 15 1.51 -27.57 -1.56
C PRO A 15 1.64 -27.65 -3.09
N ILE A 16 2.67 -27.03 -3.67
CA ILE A 16 3.00 -27.09 -5.11
C ILE A 16 3.95 -28.26 -5.43
N CYS A 17 4.57 -28.87 -4.42
CA CYS A 17 5.42 -30.07 -4.55
C CYS A 17 4.67 -31.31 -4.06
N TRP A 18 3.63 -31.71 -4.80
CA TRP A 18 3.17 -33.09 -4.77
C TRP A 18 4.01 -33.88 -5.78
N ASP A 19 5.13 -34.44 -5.35
CA ASP A 19 5.48 -35.77 -5.86
C ASP A 19 4.50 -36.69 -5.12
N GLU A 20 3.30 -36.89 -5.67
CA GLU A 20 2.50 -38.04 -5.26
C GLU A 20 3.39 -39.27 -5.47
N GLU A 21 3.73 -39.95 -4.37
CA GLU A 21 4.38 -41.26 -4.39
C GLU A 21 3.37 -42.27 -4.95
N GLY A 22 3.16 -42.20 -6.27
CA GLY A 22 2.54 -43.19 -7.10
C GLY A 22 3.51 -43.55 -8.23
N GLU A 23 3.36 -44.74 -8.81
CA GLU A 23 4.11 -45.09 -10.01
C GLU A 23 3.92 -43.98 -11.05
N ARG A 24 5.03 -43.35 -11.47
CA ARG A 24 5.03 -42.49 -12.66
C ARG A 24 4.51 -43.38 -13.77
N LYS A 25 3.22 -43.22 -14.15
CA LYS A 25 2.67 -43.86 -15.34
C LYS A 25 3.69 -43.60 -16.44
N LEU A 26 4.25 -44.67 -17.01
CA LEU A 26 5.15 -44.59 -18.14
C LEU A 26 4.35 -43.98 -19.28
N VAL A 27 4.33 -42.65 -19.31
CA VAL A 27 3.76 -41.89 -20.41
C VAL A 27 4.73 -42.10 -21.56
N GLY A 28 4.26 -42.70 -22.66
CA GLY A 28 5.11 -43.19 -23.75
C GLY A 28 6.10 -42.13 -24.28
N PRO A 29 7.17 -42.56 -24.99
CA PRO A 29 8.26 -41.69 -25.45
C PRO A 29 7.78 -40.47 -26.26
N GLU A 30 6.67 -40.60 -26.99
CA GLU A 30 6.05 -39.51 -27.76
C GLU A 30 5.54 -38.37 -26.87
N LEU A 31 4.93 -38.68 -25.73
CA LEU A 31 4.42 -37.68 -24.81
C LEU A 31 5.56 -37.01 -24.03
N ILE A 32 6.67 -37.73 -23.80
CA ILE A 32 7.89 -37.13 -23.26
C ILE A 32 8.48 -36.13 -24.25
N GLN A 33 8.55 -36.48 -25.54
CA GLN A 33 9.05 -35.56 -26.58
C GLN A 33 8.19 -34.30 -26.68
N THR A 34 6.86 -34.45 -26.78
CA THR A 34 5.94 -33.31 -26.86
C THR A 34 5.96 -32.42 -25.61
N THR A 35 6.15 -33.00 -24.42
CA THR A 35 6.27 -32.22 -23.18
C THR A 35 7.60 -31.47 -23.13
N VAL A 36 8.71 -32.09 -23.55
CA VAL A 36 10.03 -31.43 -23.67
C VAL A 36 9.97 -30.27 -24.66
N GLU A 37 9.35 -30.45 -25.82
CA GLU A 37 9.14 -29.38 -26.80
C GLU A 37 8.33 -28.22 -26.23
N LYS A 38 7.21 -28.51 -25.56
CA LYS A 38 6.38 -27.49 -24.91
C LYS A 38 7.13 -26.76 -23.80
N VAL A 39 7.92 -27.46 -22.99
CA VAL A 39 8.75 -26.86 -21.94
C VAL A 39 9.81 -25.95 -22.56
N ASN A 40 10.44 -26.37 -23.64
CA ASN A 40 11.42 -25.55 -24.36
C ASN A 40 10.76 -24.30 -24.94
N LEU A 41 9.56 -24.42 -25.52
CA LEU A 41 8.79 -23.29 -26.02
C LEU A 41 8.44 -22.29 -24.89
N VAL A 42 8.03 -22.78 -23.72
CA VAL A 42 7.76 -21.93 -22.55
C VAL A 42 9.01 -21.19 -22.09
N LYS A 43 10.16 -21.90 -22.00
CA LYS A 43 11.44 -21.27 -21.66
C LYS A 43 11.85 -20.20 -22.65
N GLN A 44 11.70 -20.45 -23.96
CA GLN A 44 11.99 -19.48 -25.01
C GLN A 44 11.11 -18.24 -24.90
N ARG A 45 9.80 -18.41 -24.69
CA ARG A 45 8.86 -17.28 -24.50
C ARG A 45 9.18 -16.46 -23.26
N LEU A 46 9.51 -17.13 -22.15
CA LEU A 46 9.91 -16.47 -20.91
C LEU A 46 11.19 -15.65 -21.11
N LYS A 47 12.21 -16.23 -21.77
CA LYS A 47 13.46 -15.55 -22.09
C LYS A 47 13.22 -14.33 -22.99
N ALA A 48 12.45 -14.49 -24.07
CA ALA A 48 12.13 -13.38 -24.97
C ALA A 48 11.40 -12.23 -24.24
N THR A 49 10.55 -12.56 -23.25
CA THR A 49 9.86 -11.55 -22.44
C THR A 49 10.82 -10.82 -21.51
N GLN A 50 11.73 -11.54 -20.85
CA GLN A 50 12.79 -10.95 -20.02
C GLN A 50 13.73 -10.06 -20.83
N ASP A 51 14.15 -10.51 -22.01
CA ASP A 51 15.02 -9.76 -22.91
C ASP A 51 14.34 -8.46 -23.39
N ARG A 52 13.04 -8.48 -23.69
CA ARG A 52 12.25 -7.27 -24.00
C ARG A 52 12.17 -6.30 -22.83
N MET A 53 11.94 -6.80 -21.62
CA MET A 53 11.90 -5.95 -20.42
C MET A 53 13.28 -5.30 -20.20
N LYS A 54 14.34 -6.09 -20.36
CA LYS A 54 15.72 -5.63 -20.26
C LYS A 54 16.02 -4.56 -21.32
N SER A 55 15.64 -4.78 -22.59
CA SER A 55 15.88 -3.81 -23.66
C SER A 55 15.12 -2.50 -23.43
N TYR A 56 13.90 -2.53 -22.90
CA TYR A 56 13.19 -1.30 -22.51
C TYR A 56 13.90 -0.56 -21.39
N ILE A 57 14.38 -1.26 -20.36
CA ILE A 57 15.13 -0.62 -19.26
C ILE A 57 16.45 -0.04 -19.78
N ASP A 58 17.19 -0.82 -20.56
CA ASP A 58 18.51 -0.43 -21.06
C ASP A 58 18.40 0.70 -22.10
N ALA A 59 17.34 0.77 -22.91
CA ALA A 59 17.08 1.90 -23.82
C ALA A 59 16.92 3.24 -23.08
N HIS A 60 16.46 3.22 -21.81
CA HIS A 60 16.35 4.40 -20.96
C HIS A 60 17.59 4.61 -20.07
N ARG A 61 18.60 3.76 -20.17
CA ARG A 61 19.91 3.95 -19.54
C ARG A 61 20.83 4.60 -20.57
N LYS A 62 21.30 5.80 -20.29
CA LYS A 62 22.43 6.38 -21.02
C LYS A 62 23.71 5.78 -20.43
N GLU A 63 24.48 5.04 -21.23
CA GLU A 63 25.84 4.70 -20.84
C GLU A 63 26.60 6.02 -20.62
N MET A 64 27.12 6.20 -19.41
CA MET A 64 27.81 7.41 -18.99
C MET A 64 29.26 7.02 -18.70
N GLU A 65 30.16 7.55 -19.51
CA GLU A 65 31.60 7.46 -19.27
C GLU A 65 32.00 8.62 -18.35
N PHE A 66 32.91 8.37 -17.42
CA PHE A 66 33.39 9.36 -16.46
C PHE A 66 34.90 9.48 -16.57
N GLU A 67 35.40 10.71 -16.56
CA GLU A 67 36.83 10.98 -16.52
C GLU A 67 37.30 11.24 -15.08
N VAL A 68 38.62 11.11 -14.85
CA VAL A 68 39.23 11.38 -13.55
C VAL A 68 39.09 12.87 -13.24
N GLY A 69 38.22 13.20 -12.29
CA GLY A 69 37.89 14.58 -11.91
C GLY A 69 36.39 14.90 -11.94
N ASP A 70 35.59 14.06 -12.59
CA ASP A 70 34.14 14.22 -12.66
C ASP A 70 33.46 13.98 -11.30
N LYS A 71 32.51 14.86 -10.96
CA LYS A 71 31.73 14.77 -9.71
C LYS A 71 30.41 14.04 -9.99
N VAL A 72 30.28 12.82 -9.50
CA VAL A 72 29.07 12.00 -9.62
C VAL A 72 28.35 11.84 -8.28
N PHE A 73 27.01 11.80 -8.33
CA PHE A 73 26.22 11.48 -7.15
C PHE A 73 26.12 9.96 -6.97
N LEU A 74 26.70 9.45 -5.87
CA LEU A 74 26.49 8.07 -5.47
C LEU A 74 25.05 7.90 -4.98
N LYS A 75 24.30 6.98 -5.59
CA LYS A 75 22.97 6.61 -5.10
C LYS A 75 23.10 5.81 -3.80
N ALA A 76 23.14 6.50 -2.67
CA ALA A 76 23.04 5.87 -1.37
C ALA A 76 21.58 5.47 -1.11
N SER A 77 21.34 4.18 -0.85
CA SER A 77 20.10 3.76 -0.22
C SER A 77 20.12 4.28 1.23
N PRO A 78 19.03 4.92 1.72
CA PRO A 78 18.95 5.28 3.12
C PRO A 78 18.93 3.97 3.90
N TRP A 79 20.07 3.66 4.50
CA TRP A 79 20.34 2.59 5.44
C TRP A 79 19.06 1.91 5.93
N LYS A 80 18.77 0.74 5.36
CA LYS A 80 17.75 -0.19 5.86
C LYS A 80 18.25 -0.68 7.24
N GLY A 81 18.03 0.12 8.29
CA GLY A 81 18.47 -0.20 9.66
C GLY A 81 19.02 0.95 10.52
N VAL A 82 19.26 2.15 9.99
CA VAL A 82 19.53 3.30 10.88
C VAL A 82 18.21 4.00 11.15
N MET A 83 17.60 3.62 12.27
CA MET A 83 16.66 4.50 12.96
C MET A 83 17.39 5.84 13.11
N ARG A 84 16.97 6.86 12.37
CA ARG A 84 17.38 8.23 12.66
C ARG A 84 17.05 8.41 14.13
N ARG A 85 18.08 8.57 14.98
CA ARG A 85 17.88 8.83 16.40
C ARG A 85 16.94 10.02 16.47
N TYR A 86 15.69 9.76 16.84
CA TYR A 86 14.74 10.80 17.14
C TYR A 86 15.39 11.60 18.26
N ARG A 87 15.87 12.79 17.95
CA ARG A 87 16.23 13.76 18.99
C ARG A 87 14.89 14.21 19.53
N SER A 88 14.49 13.66 20.67
CA SER A 88 13.33 14.15 21.40
C SER A 88 13.51 15.64 21.61
N ASP A 89 12.74 16.42 20.88
CA ASP A 89 12.61 17.84 21.11
C ASP A 89 11.78 18.01 22.39
N PRO A 90 12.35 18.54 23.49
CA PRO A 90 11.62 18.73 24.74
C PRO A 90 10.40 19.66 24.59
N SER A 91 10.38 20.50 23.55
CA SER A 91 9.24 21.37 23.26
C SER A 91 8.07 20.64 22.59
N ARG A 92 8.32 19.45 22.00
CA ARG A 92 7.30 18.63 21.36
C ARG A 92 6.63 17.71 22.37
N ILE A 93 6.03 18.32 23.38
CA ILE A 93 5.13 17.63 24.30
C ILE A 93 3.82 17.43 23.54
N ILE A 94 3.51 16.18 23.19
CA ILE A 94 2.16 15.84 22.73
C ILE A 94 1.26 16.06 23.94
N ARG A 95 0.42 17.09 23.90
CA ARG A 95 -0.59 17.32 24.92
C ARG A 95 -1.60 16.17 24.81
N THR A 96 -1.48 15.18 25.69
CA THR A 96 -2.49 14.14 25.81
C THR A 96 -3.69 14.75 26.52
N SER A 97 -4.76 15.00 25.78
CA SER A 97 -6.05 15.30 26.39
C SER A 97 -6.58 14.04 27.07
N ASP A 98 -7.02 14.16 28.32
CA ASP A 98 -7.67 13.06 29.03
C ASP A 98 -9.00 12.74 28.35
N VAL A 99 -9.02 11.68 27.55
CA VAL A 99 -10.25 11.19 26.92
C VAL A 99 -11.02 10.37 27.94
N GLN A 100 -12.28 10.73 28.15
CA GLN A 100 -13.21 9.95 28.97
C GLN A 100 -13.57 8.66 28.20
N LEU A 101 -12.89 7.56 28.53
CA LEU A 101 -13.23 6.22 28.07
C LEU A 101 -14.41 5.70 28.89
N ARG A 102 -15.28 4.92 28.25
CA ARG A 102 -16.29 4.12 28.96
C ARG A 102 -15.62 2.98 29.72
N ASP A 103 -16.33 2.36 30.65
CA ASP A 103 -15.82 1.24 31.47
C ASP A 103 -15.36 0.03 30.63
N ASP A 104 -15.85 -0.09 29.38
CA ASP A 104 -15.48 -1.11 28.40
C ASP A 104 -14.28 -0.71 27.51
N LEU A 105 -13.61 0.41 27.82
CA LEU A 105 -12.53 1.02 27.04
C LEU A 105 -12.94 1.47 25.62
N SER A 106 -14.24 1.55 25.32
CA SER A 106 -14.71 2.11 24.05
C SER A 106 -14.75 3.64 24.08
N TYR A 107 -14.45 4.25 22.94
CA TYR A 107 -14.53 5.69 22.71
C TYR A 107 -15.37 5.95 21.47
N GLU A 108 -16.44 6.73 21.62
CA GLU A 108 -17.27 7.16 20.49
C GLU A 108 -16.86 8.55 20.04
N GLU A 109 -16.32 8.65 18.83
CA GLU A 109 -16.08 9.92 18.16
C GLU A 109 -17.42 10.53 17.71
N LEU A 110 -17.81 11.62 18.36
CA LEU A 110 -19.00 12.38 17.97
C LEU A 110 -18.59 13.56 17.10
N PRO A 111 -19.22 13.73 15.94
CA PRO A 111 -18.99 14.89 15.09
C PRO A 111 -19.67 16.12 15.71
N VAL A 112 -18.95 17.23 15.75
CA VAL A 112 -19.40 18.48 16.37
C VAL A 112 -19.95 19.42 15.33
N GLU A 113 -19.19 19.64 14.25
CA GLU A 113 -19.51 20.68 13.28
C GLU A 113 -18.93 20.33 11.90
N ILE A 114 -19.61 20.83 10.86
CA ILE A 114 -19.11 20.77 9.49
C ILE A 114 -18.41 22.08 9.17
N LEU A 115 -17.11 22.01 8.98
CA LEU A 115 -16.24 23.18 8.76
C LEU A 115 -16.19 23.63 7.30
N ASP A 116 -16.34 22.69 6.36
CA ASP A 116 -16.19 22.97 4.94
C ASP A 116 -16.87 21.90 4.08
N THR A 117 -17.17 22.22 2.81
CA THR A 117 -17.74 21.28 1.84
C THR A 117 -16.98 21.33 0.52
N LYS A 118 -16.75 20.17 -0.09
CA LYS A 118 -16.01 20.05 -1.34
C LYS A 118 -16.62 19.02 -2.27
N LYS A 119 -16.77 19.39 -3.55
CA LYS A 119 -17.18 18.45 -4.61
C LYS A 119 -15.93 17.86 -5.28
N LYS A 120 -15.82 16.54 -5.30
CA LYS A 120 -14.73 15.79 -5.92
C LYS A 120 -15.24 15.03 -7.15
N VAL A 121 -14.86 15.49 -8.34
CA VAL A 121 -15.19 14.85 -9.61
C VAL A 121 -14.19 13.72 -9.88
N LEU A 122 -14.69 12.49 -10.03
CA LEU A 122 -13.95 11.30 -10.46
C LEU A 122 -14.33 10.98 -11.91
N ARG A 123 -13.65 9.99 -12.53
CA ARG A 123 -13.87 9.61 -13.95
C ARG A 123 -15.32 9.26 -14.30
N ASN A 124 -16.11 8.77 -13.34
CA ASN A 124 -17.46 8.25 -13.55
C ASN A 124 -18.49 8.73 -12.53
N LYS A 125 -18.09 9.53 -11.53
CA LYS A 125 -19.00 10.02 -10.48
C LYS A 125 -18.48 11.29 -9.82
N THR A 126 -19.39 12.08 -9.30
CA THR A 126 -19.08 13.25 -8.47
C THR A 126 -19.45 12.95 -7.03
N VAL A 127 -18.49 13.02 -6.11
CA VAL A 127 -18.70 12.76 -4.68
C VAL A 127 -18.62 14.07 -3.92
N GLN A 128 -19.61 14.35 -3.06
CA GLN A 128 -19.57 15.49 -2.15
C GLN A 128 -18.93 15.04 -0.83
N LEU A 129 -17.94 15.80 -0.37
CA LEU A 129 -17.22 15.57 0.87
C LEU A 129 -17.49 16.74 1.81
N VAL A 130 -17.64 16.45 3.09
CA VAL A 130 -17.76 17.45 4.15
C VAL A 130 -16.57 17.31 5.10
N LYS A 131 -16.03 18.44 5.54
CA LYS A 131 -14.95 18.48 6.52
C LYS A 131 -15.58 18.49 7.90
N VAL A 132 -15.34 17.43 8.67
CA VAL A 132 -16.02 17.19 9.95
C VAL A 132 -15.02 17.42 11.09
N LEU A 133 -15.41 18.27 12.04
CA LEU A 133 -14.73 18.44 13.30
C LEU A 133 -15.27 17.43 14.32
N TRP A 134 -14.39 16.74 15.03
CA TRP A 134 -14.74 15.73 16.03
C TRP A 134 -14.51 16.26 17.45
N ARG A 135 -15.29 15.78 18.43
CA ARG A 135 -15.38 16.36 19.79
C ARG A 135 -14.06 16.45 20.56
N ASN A 136 -13.04 15.67 20.17
CA ASN A 136 -11.70 15.70 20.78
C ASN A 136 -10.56 15.93 19.76
N HIS A 137 -10.88 16.36 18.54
CA HIS A 137 -9.88 16.67 17.51
C HIS A 137 -9.75 18.18 17.34
N SER A 138 -8.55 18.63 17.01
CA SER A 138 -8.32 20.02 16.59
C SER A 138 -8.84 20.26 15.16
N VAL A 139 -8.97 21.54 14.77
CA VAL A 139 -9.38 21.95 13.41
C VAL A 139 -8.41 21.45 12.33
N GLU A 140 -7.14 21.26 12.70
CA GLU A 140 -6.10 20.70 11.83
C GLU A 140 -6.26 19.18 11.62
N GLU A 141 -6.86 18.49 12.60
CA GLU A 141 -7.09 17.05 12.61
C GLU A 141 -8.49 16.66 12.06
N ALA A 142 -9.28 17.64 11.64
CA ALA A 142 -10.59 17.41 11.04
C ALA A 142 -10.48 16.56 9.74
N THR A 143 -11.39 15.60 9.58
CA THR A 143 -11.37 14.63 8.47
C THR A 143 -12.37 14.99 7.38
N TRP A 144 -12.15 14.46 6.17
CA TRP A 144 -13.06 14.63 5.04
C TRP A 144 -13.90 13.38 4.85
N GLU A 145 -15.18 13.48 5.18
CA GLU A 145 -16.12 12.36 5.10
C GLU A 145 -17.12 12.54 3.94
N PRO A 146 -17.63 11.45 3.33
CA PRO A 146 -18.69 11.52 2.34
C PRO A 146 -19.97 12.13 2.92
N LEU A 147 -20.52 13.13 2.24
CA LEU A 147 -21.74 13.84 2.65
C LEU A 147 -22.89 12.87 2.94
N GLU A 148 -23.13 11.91 2.06
CA GLU A 148 -24.24 10.96 2.17
C GLU A 148 -24.13 10.11 3.44
N ALA A 149 -22.93 9.63 3.76
CA ALA A 149 -22.67 8.82 4.95
C ALA A 149 -22.85 9.63 6.24
N MET A 150 -22.40 10.89 6.24
CA MET A 150 -22.58 11.79 7.38
C MET A 150 -24.05 12.16 7.58
N LYS A 151 -24.80 12.37 6.49
CA LYS A 151 -26.22 12.71 6.55
C LYS A 151 -27.08 11.53 7.04
N GLU A 152 -26.70 10.30 6.70
CA GLU A 152 -27.38 9.10 7.19
C GLU A 152 -27.15 8.87 8.69
N LYS A 153 -25.90 9.02 9.15
CA LYS A 153 -25.53 8.75 10.55
C LYS A 153 -25.81 9.91 11.50
N TYR A 154 -25.64 11.14 11.03
CA TYR A 154 -25.73 12.37 11.83
C TYR A 154 -26.55 13.44 11.11
N PRO A 155 -27.84 13.20 10.86
CA PRO A 155 -28.70 14.13 10.12
C PRO A 155 -28.81 15.51 10.78
N HIS A 156 -28.76 15.56 12.12
CA HIS A 156 -28.84 16.78 12.91
C HIS A 156 -27.72 17.80 12.64
N LEU A 157 -26.60 17.38 12.04
CA LEU A 157 -25.51 18.29 11.64
C LEU A 157 -25.82 19.07 10.36
N PHE A 158 -26.91 18.72 9.67
CA PHE A 158 -27.31 19.31 8.39
C PHE A 158 -28.64 20.05 8.46
N ASP A 159 -29.29 20.05 9.63
CA ASP A 159 -30.56 20.75 9.87
C ASP A 159 -30.28 22.18 10.31
N ASP A 160 -30.01 23.05 9.34
CA ASP A 160 -29.86 24.48 9.54
C ASP A 160 -31.26 25.12 9.71
N SER A 161 -31.86 24.94 10.88
CA SER A 161 -33.04 25.71 11.29
C SER A 161 -32.57 27.10 11.76
N GLY A 162 -32.54 28.03 10.82
CA GLY A 162 -32.25 29.43 11.09
C GLY A 162 -33.15 29.98 12.19
N ASN A 163 -32.53 30.52 13.24
CA ASN A 163 -33.12 31.56 14.07
C ASN A 163 -32.13 32.74 14.11
N ASN A 164 -32.09 33.46 13.00
CA ASN A 164 -31.98 34.91 13.04
C ASN A 164 -33.40 35.44 13.31
N VAL A 165 -33.66 35.92 14.53
CA VAL A 165 -34.65 36.96 14.79
C VAL A 165 -34.00 37.92 15.79
N GLU A 166 -33.39 38.98 15.27
CA GLU A 166 -33.33 40.28 15.96
C GLU A 166 -34.67 40.98 15.70
N ASP A 167 -35.40 41.29 16.77
CA ASP A 167 -36.07 42.58 17.07
C ASP A 167 -36.84 42.47 18.41
#